data_AF-A0A4V0E3U8-F1
#
_entry.id   AF-A0A4V0E3U8-F1
#
_cell.length_a   1.000
_cell.length_b   1.000
_cell.length_c   1.000
_cell.angle_alpha   90.00
_cell.angle_beta   90.00
_cell.angle_gamma   90.00
#
_symmetry.space_group_name_H-M   'P 1'
#
loop_
_entity.id
_entity.type
_entity.pdbx_description
1 polymer ?
#
loop_
_entity_poly.entity_id
_entity_poly.type
_entity_poly.pdbx_seq_one_letter_code
_entity_poly.pdbx_strand_id
1 'polypeptide(L)'
;MEETKELHPLLRAFKERMRIFHSGEDNNLSLMLESSESTILSLVGSNDSANPRVRELILERARYAYNDQVEFFYQNFQGDLMALSLENYKPEEKHD
;
A
#
# COMPACT_ATOMS: atom_id res chain seq x y z
N MET A 1 21.81 -17.10 -9.28
CA MET A 1 21.27 -17.32 -7.93
C MET A 1 20.01 -16.49 -7.88
N GLU A 2 18.85 -17.12 -7.76
CA GLU A 2 17.59 -16.40 -7.62
C GLU A 2 17.59 -15.84 -6.20
N GLU A 3 17.70 -14.50 -6.07
CA GLU A 3 17.58 -13.85 -4.77
C GLU A 3 16.19 -14.20 -4.23
N THR A 4 16.14 -14.96 -3.14
CA THR A 4 14.91 -15.13 -2.37
C THR A 4 14.54 -13.77 -1.80
N LYS A 5 13.73 -13.01 -2.54
CA LYS A 5 13.21 -11.72 -2.09
C LYS A 5 12.38 -11.97 -0.84
N GLU A 6 12.63 -11.21 0.22
CA GLU A 6 11.88 -11.32 1.46
C GLU A 6 10.40 -11.02 1.19
N LEU A 7 9.50 -11.84 1.74
CA LEU A 7 8.06 -11.67 1.55
C LEU A 7 7.56 -10.44 2.29
N HIS A 8 6.60 -9.74 1.70
CA HIS A 8 6.08 -8.51 2.29
C HIS A 8 5.39 -8.79 3.64
N PRO A 9 5.60 -7.98 4.69
CA PRO A 9 5.01 -8.21 6.02
C PRO A 9 3.47 -8.33 6.02
N LEU A 10 2.81 -7.64 5.08
CA LEU A 10 1.35 -7.68 4.90
C LEU A 10 0.84 -8.86 4.06
N LEU A 11 1.71 -9.73 3.52
CA LEU A 11 1.33 -10.81 2.62
C LEU A 11 0.24 -11.71 3.22
N ARG A 12 0.40 -12.10 4.49
CA ARG A 12 -0.58 -12.96 5.17
C ARG A 12 -1.96 -12.30 5.23
N ALA A 13 -2.02 -11.03 5.64
CA ALA A 13 -3.28 -10.29 5.72
C ALA A 13 -3.93 -10.10 4.35
N PHE A 14 -3.12 -9.88 3.31
CA PHE A 14 -3.61 -9.77 1.94
C PHE A 14 -4.20 -11.10 1.45
N LYS A 15 -3.48 -12.21 1.62
CA LYS A 15 -3.95 -13.56 1.26
C LYS A 15 -5.23 -13.95 1.98
N GLU A 16 -5.34 -13.64 3.27
CA GLU A 16 -6.57 -13.84 4.05
C GLU A 16 -7.75 -13.06 3.45
N ARG A 17 -7.55 -11.79 3.06
CA ARG A 17 -8.58 -10.95 2.41
C ARG A 17 -9.00 -11.49 1.04
N MET A 18 -8.04 -12.00 0.27
CA MET A 18 -8.26 -12.50 -1.09
C MET A 18 -8.69 -13.98 -1.15
N ARG A 19 -8.73 -14.67 0.01
CA ARG A 19 -8.99 -16.12 0.12
C ARG A 19 -7.98 -16.98 -0.67
N ILE A 20 -6.71 -16.57 -0.67
CA ILE A 20 -5.61 -17.29 -1.31
C ILE A 20 -4.88 -18.12 -0.27
N PHE A 21 -4.88 -19.44 -0.41
CA PHE A 21 -4.31 -20.37 0.59
C PHE A 21 -3.03 -21.09 0.13
N HIS A 22 -2.64 -20.95 -1.14
CA HIS A 22 -1.41 -21.53 -1.67
C HIS A 22 -0.26 -20.53 -1.71
N SER A 23 0.98 -20.98 -1.90
CA SER A 23 2.18 -20.13 -1.93
C SER A 23 2.70 -19.80 -3.34
N GLY A 24 2.09 -20.36 -4.39
CA GLY A 24 2.60 -20.24 -5.78
C GLY A 24 2.68 -18.81 -6.33
N GLU A 25 2.03 -17.85 -5.69
CA GLU A 25 2.01 -16.44 -6.09
C GLU A 25 2.60 -15.50 -5.02
N ASP A 26 3.17 -16.01 -3.93
CA ASP A 26 3.61 -15.21 -2.78
C ASP A 26 4.62 -14.12 -3.14
N ASN A 27 5.54 -14.42 -4.06
CA ASN A 27 6.51 -13.45 -4.57
C ASN A 27 5.81 -12.33 -5.35
N ASN A 28 4.88 -12.68 -6.24
CA ASN A 28 4.14 -11.68 -7.03
C ASN A 28 3.25 -10.80 -6.14
N LEU A 29 2.53 -11.42 -5.20
CA LEU A 29 1.72 -10.70 -4.22
C LEU A 29 2.56 -9.75 -3.36
N SER A 30 3.77 -10.17 -2.97
CA SER A 30 4.70 -9.32 -2.22
C SER A 30 5.17 -8.12 -3.04
N LEU A 31 5.44 -8.30 -4.35
CA LEU A 31 5.78 -7.18 -5.25
C LEU A 31 4.62 -6.20 -5.42
N MET A 32 3.38 -6.69 -5.51
CA MET A 32 2.18 -5.83 -5.56
C MET A 32 2.00 -5.02 -4.28
N LEU A 33 2.26 -5.64 -3.12
CA LEU A 33 2.21 -4.97 -1.82
C LEU A 33 3.32 -3.93 -1.65
N GLU A 34 4.56 -4.25 -2.05
CA GLU A 34 5.70 -3.32 -2.03
C GLU A 34 5.44 -2.09 -2.92
N SER A 35 4.94 -2.30 -4.14
CA SER A 35 4.52 -1.21 -5.03
C SER A 35 3.41 -0.35 -4.42
N SER A 36 2.46 -0.98 -3.74
CA SER A 36 1.36 -0.29 -3.08
C SER A 36 1.81 0.48 -1.85
N GLU A 37 2.68 -0.08 -1.02
CA GLU A 37 3.29 0.59 0.12
C GLU A 37 4.02 1.86 -0.30
N SER A 38 4.95 1.73 -1.26
CA SER A 38 5.70 2.89 -1.79
C SER A 38 4.78 3.98 -2.34
N THR A 39 3.76 3.59 -3.11
CA THR A 39 2.80 4.54 -3.69
C THR A 39 1.98 5.26 -2.62
N ILE A 40 1.43 4.52 -1.65
CA ILE A 40 0.58 5.11 -0.61
C ILE A 40 1.40 6.03 0.30
N LEU A 41 2.57 5.60 0.76
CA LEU A 41 3.46 6.41 1.59
C LEU A 41 3.80 7.74 0.91
N SER A 42 4.12 7.69 -0.39
CA SER A 42 4.37 8.90 -1.18
C SER A 42 3.15 9.81 -1.31
N LEU A 43 1.96 9.25 -1.60
CA LEU A 43 0.75 10.05 -1.81
C LEU A 43 0.29 10.77 -0.54
N VAL A 44 0.41 10.09 0.60
CA VAL A 44 -0.05 10.62 1.88
C VAL A 44 1.05 11.35 2.65
N GLY A 45 2.29 11.42 2.12
CA GLY A 45 3.40 12.07 2.80
C GLY A 45 3.78 11.42 4.14
N SER A 46 3.68 10.09 4.25
CA SER A 46 4.02 9.33 5.45
C SER A 46 5.25 8.46 5.22
N ASN A 47 6.00 8.18 6.28
CA ASN A 47 7.03 7.14 6.32
C ASN A 47 6.64 5.97 7.25
N ASP A 48 5.44 6.00 7.82
CA ASP A 48 4.92 5.00 8.74
C ASP A 48 3.85 4.14 8.07
N SER A 49 4.24 2.95 7.63
CA SER A 49 3.32 1.93 7.09
C SER A 49 2.61 1.11 8.18
N ALA A 50 3.00 1.25 9.45
CA ALA A 50 2.31 0.63 10.58
C ALA A 50 1.04 1.39 10.98
N ASN A 51 0.90 2.67 10.57
CA ASN A 51 -0.34 3.44 10.74
C ASN A 51 -1.54 2.65 10.15
N PRO A 52 -2.59 2.36 10.94
CA PRO A 52 -3.70 1.52 10.49
C PRO A 52 -4.40 2.02 9.22
N ARG A 53 -4.51 3.35 9.04
CA ARG A 53 -5.16 3.96 7.85
C ARG A 53 -4.27 3.82 6.61
N VAL A 54 -2.96 4.01 6.76
CA VAL A 54 -1.98 3.77 5.69
C VAL A 54 -1.98 2.30 5.29
N ARG A 55 -1.92 1.39 6.27
CA ARG A 55 -1.93 -0.05 6.05
C ARG A 55 -3.16 -0.53 5.28
N GLU A 56 -4.35 0.01 5.60
CA GLU A 56 -5.57 -0.33 4.87
C GLU A 56 -5.49 0.13 3.41
N LEU A 57 -5.04 1.35 3.14
CA LEU A 57 -4.87 1.84 1.77
C LEU A 57 -3.87 1.01 0.95
N ILE A 58 -2.82 0.48 1.58
CA ILE A 58 -1.85 -0.41 0.92
C ILE A 58 -2.54 -1.72 0.51
N LEU A 59 -3.28 -2.34 1.42
CA LEU A 59 -4.03 -3.58 1.16
C LEU A 59 -5.11 -3.37 0.09
N GLU A 60 -5.82 -2.25 0.15
CA GLU A 60 -6.84 -1.91 -0.84
C GLU A 60 -6.22 -1.68 -2.21
N ARG A 61 -5.18 -0.85 -2.34
CA ARG A 61 -4.52 -0.62 -3.63
C ARG A 61 -3.98 -1.93 -4.21
N ALA A 62 -3.37 -2.79 -3.38
CA ALA A 62 -2.92 -4.10 -3.82
C ALA A 62 -4.09 -4.99 -4.30
N ARG A 63 -5.28 -4.90 -3.70
CA ARG A 63 -6.48 -5.62 -4.15
C ARG A 63 -6.92 -5.14 -5.53
N TYR A 64 -6.97 -3.83 -5.73
CA TYR A 64 -7.31 -3.28 -7.04
C TYR A 64 -6.25 -3.64 -8.09
N ALA A 65 -4.96 -3.63 -7.75
CA ALA A 65 -3.89 -4.08 -8.66
C ALA A 65 -4.02 -5.57 -9.02
N TYR A 66 -4.27 -6.44 -8.03
CA TYR A 66 -4.48 -7.87 -8.26
C TYR A 66 -5.69 -8.16 -9.17
N ASN A 67 -6.73 -7.33 -9.09
CA ASN A 67 -7.94 -7.47 -9.90
C ASN A 67 -7.88 -6.68 -11.23
N ASP A 68 -6.72 -6.16 -11.64
CA ASP A 68 -6.55 -5.32 -12.83
C ASP A 68 -7.51 -4.10 -12.86
N GLN A 69 -7.63 -3.42 -11.73
CA GLN A 69 -8.60 -2.33 -11.49
C GLN A 69 -7.98 -1.10 -10.79
N VAL A 70 -6.65 -0.97 -10.77
CA VAL A 70 -5.93 0.07 -10.00
C VAL A 70 -6.39 1.51 -10.32
N GLU A 71 -6.89 1.76 -11.52
CA GLU A 71 -7.45 3.05 -11.92
C GLU A 71 -8.66 3.48 -11.07
N PHE A 72 -9.48 2.53 -10.62
CA PHE A 72 -10.67 2.81 -9.80
C PHE A 72 -10.31 3.07 -8.33
N PHE A 73 -9.14 2.64 -7.87
CA PHE A 73 -8.68 2.87 -6.49
C PHE A 73 -8.63 4.37 -6.17
N TYR A 74 -8.04 5.16 -7.07
CA TYR A 74 -7.82 6.59 -6.83
C TYR A 74 -9.13 7.37 -6.68
N GLN A 75 -10.16 7.01 -7.44
CA GLN A 75 -11.48 7.61 -7.31
C GLN A 75 -12.18 7.17 -6.02
N ASN A 76 -12.12 5.88 -5.69
CA ASN A 76 -12.85 5.32 -4.54
C ASN A 76 -12.26 5.75 -3.19
N PHE A 77 -10.95 5.97 -3.11
CA PHE A 77 -10.23 6.34 -1.88
C PHE A 77 -9.71 7.79 -1.90
N GLN A 78 -10.19 8.62 -2.83
CA GLN A 78 -9.75 10.01 -2.96
C GLN A 78 -9.86 10.78 -1.64
N GLY A 79 -10.97 10.61 -0.91
CA GLY A 79 -11.22 11.28 0.36
C GLY A 79 -10.21 10.90 1.44
N ASP A 80 -9.93 9.59 1.59
CA ASP A 80 -8.97 9.08 2.58
C ASP A 80 -7.53 9.52 2.27
N LEU A 81 -7.16 9.49 0.98
CA LEU A 81 -5.85 9.96 0.51
C LEU A 81 -5.65 11.44 0.81
N MET A 82 -6.66 12.27 0.51
CA MET A 82 -6.61 13.71 0.79
C MET A 82 -6.55 13.99 2.29
N ALA A 83 -7.38 13.32 3.09
CA ALA A 83 -7.40 13.50 4.54
C ALA A 83 -6.03 13.17 5.16
N LEU A 84 -5.45 12.01 4.85
CA LEU A 84 -4.14 11.62 5.37
C LEU A 84 -3.01 12.53 4.85
N SER A 85 -3.06 12.93 3.58
CA SER A 85 -2.07 13.86 3.02
C SER A 85 -2.07 15.20 3.76
N LEU A 86 -3.26 15.75 4.07
CA LEU A 86 -3.40 16.98 4.86
C LEU A 86 -2.95 16.81 6.31
N GLU A 87 -3.26 15.67 6.94
CA GLU A 87 -2.82 15.37 8.31
C GLU A 87 -1.30 15.25 8.42
N ASN A 88 -0.64 14.69 7.40
CA ASN A 88 0.81 14.51 7.38
C ASN A 88 1.57 15.72 6.83
N TYR A 89 0.86 16.71 6.27
CA TYR A 89 1.47 17.92 5.74
C TYR A 89 2.19 18.69 6.86
N LYS A 90 3.51 18.79 6.75
CA LYS A 90 4.33 19.67 7.58
C LYS A 90 4.68 20.89 6.75
N PRO A 91 4.19 22.10 7.09
CA PRO A 91 4.62 23.30 6.39
C PRO A 91 6.13 23.44 6.53
N GLU A 92 6.82 23.75 5.44
CA GLU A 92 8.23 24.08 5.52
C GLU A 92 8.39 25.30 6.44
N GLU A 93 9.18 25.14 7.51
CA GLU A 93 9.60 26.27 8.33
C GLU A 93 10.43 27.18 7.43
N LYS A 94 9.90 28.35 7.10
CA LYS A 94 10.69 29.41 6.48
C LYS A 94 11.77 29.79 7.49
N HIS A 95 13.01 29.38 7.21
CA HIS A 95 14.16 29.98 7.85
C HIS A 95 14.32 31.40 7.30
N ASP A 96 13.86 32.39 8.07
CA ASP A 96 14.16 33.82 7.88
C ASP A 96 15.62 34.13 8.20
#